data_AF-A0ABD0NAV8-F1
#
_entry.id   AF-A0ABD0NAV8-F1
#
_cell.length_a   1.000
_cell.length_b   1.000
_cell.length_c   1.000
_cell.angle_alpha   90.00
_cell.angle_beta   90.00
_cell.angle_gamma   90.00
#
_symmetry.space_group_name_H-M   'P 1'
#
loop_
_entity.id
_entity.type
_entity.pdbx_description
1 polymer ?
#
loop_
_entity_poly.entity_id
_entity_poly.type
_entity_poly.pdbx_seq_one_letter_code
_entity_poly.pdbx_strand_id
1 'polypeptide(L)' 'LYTASLQYLDKWMTPMAEFSPFMWMDLSETPDWNDVETCIKYLREKGVQIDDVKCFDQFTNLKKFAKRSNSDGEFKGKQ' A
#
# COMPACT_ATOMS: atom_id res chain seq x y z
N LEU A 1 -34.92 -2.10 -0.80
CA LEU A 1 -34.09 -3.13 -1.46
C LEU A 1 -32.69 -2.61 -1.75
N TYR A 2 -32.52 -1.56 -2.56
CA TYR A 2 -31.19 -0.98 -2.86
C TYR A 2 -30.35 -0.63 -1.61
N THR A 3 -30.95 0.04 -0.62
CA THR A 3 -30.28 0.43 0.63
C THR A 3 -29.84 -0.75 1.49
N ALA A 4 -30.67 -1.81 1.56
CA ALA A 4 -30.34 -3.03 2.30
C ALA A 4 -29.19 -3.80 1.63
N SER A 5 -29.12 -3.78 0.30
CA SER A 5 -28.02 -4.37 -0.46
C SER A 5 -26.70 -3.61 -0.23
N LEU A 6 -26.72 -2.28 -0.18
CA LEU A 6 -25.54 -1.47 0.15
C LEU A 6 -25.04 -1.74 1.57
N GLN A 7 -25.93 -1.81 2.56
CA GLN A 7 -25.57 -2.11 3.96
C GLN A 7 -24.97 -3.51 4.11
N TYR A 8 -25.47 -4.48 3.36
CA TYR A 8 -24.89 -5.82 3.33
C TYR A 8 -23.45 -5.78 2.80
N LEU A 9 -23.22 -5.15 1.66
CA LEU A 9 -21.89 -5.04 1.06
C LEU A 9 -20.90 -4.31 1.97
N ASP A 10 -21.32 -3.22 2.60
CA ASP A 10 -20.49 -2.45 3.53
C ASP A 10 -20.04 -3.29 4.73
N LYS A 11 -20.94 -4.11 5.27
CA LYS A 11 -20.63 -5.06 6.36
C LYS A 11 -19.59 -6.11 5.96
N TRP A 12 -19.59 -6.55 4.70
CA TRP A 12 -18.59 -7.50 4.19
C TRP A 12 -17.27 -6.84 3.81
N MET A 13 -17.27 -5.53 3.54
CA MET A 13 -16.04 -4.76 3.31
C MET A 13 -15.38 -4.29 4.61
N THR A 14 -16.10 -4.31 5.74
CA THR A 14 -15.54 -3.89 7.05
C THR A 14 -14.24 -4.61 7.42
N PRO A 15 -14.11 -5.95 7.25
CA PRO A 15 -12.84 -6.65 7.51
C PRO A 15 -11.73 -6.27 6.52
N MET A 16 -12.06 -5.82 5.31
CA MET A 16 -11.06 -5.37 4.33
C MET A 16 -10.36 -4.08 4.78
N ALA A 17 -11.00 -3.28 5.65
CA ALA A 17 -10.39 -2.08 6.23
C ALA A 17 -9.15 -2.38 7.08
N GLU A 18 -9.00 -3.61 7.60
CA GLU A 18 -7.78 -4.05 8.30
C GLU A 18 -6.54 -4.05 7.40
N PHE A 19 -6.73 -4.10 6.08
CA PHE A 19 -5.64 -4.02 5.10
C PHE A 19 -5.36 -2.61 4.59
N SER A 20 -6.02 -1.60 5.15
CA SER A 20 -5.70 -0.19 4.85
C SER A 20 -4.22 0.18 4.97
N PRO A 21 -3.40 -0.40 5.88
CA PRO A 21 -1.97 -0.11 5.93
C PRO A 21 -1.17 -0.56 4.69
N PHE A 22 -1.76 -1.34 3.78
CA PHE A 22 -1.12 -1.82 2.56
C PHE A 22 -1.48 -0.99 1.32
N MET A 23 -2.35 0.01 1.44
CA MET A 23 -2.86 0.78 0.29
C MET A 23 -1.76 1.49 -0.51
N TRP A 24 -0.67 1.90 0.14
CA TRP A 24 0.49 2.51 -0.52
C TRP A 24 1.16 1.63 -1.59
N MET A 25 0.91 0.31 -1.58
CA MET A 25 1.45 -0.63 -2.56
C MET A 25 0.77 -0.54 -3.93
N ASP A 26 -0.34 0.17 -4.06
CA ASP A 26 -0.98 0.39 -5.36
C ASP A 26 -0.14 1.28 -6.30
N LEU A 27 0.82 2.04 -5.74
CA LEU A 27 1.72 2.97 -6.44
C LEU A 27 0.98 3.96 -7.35
N SER A 28 -0.30 4.19 -7.10
CA SER A 28 -1.12 5.18 -7.81
C SER A 28 -0.58 6.59 -7.60
N GLU A 29 -0.07 6.84 -6.40
CA GLU A 29 0.67 8.04 -6.03
C GLU A 29 2.09 7.68 -5.57
N THR A 30 2.92 8.70 -5.38
CA THR A 30 4.25 8.47 -4.81
C THR A 30 4.08 8.08 -3.34
N PRO A 31 4.48 6.86 -2.93
CA PRO A 31 4.23 6.40 -1.58
C PRO A 31 5.02 7.24 -0.56
N ASP A 32 4.38 7.55 0.57
CA ASP A 32 5.03 8.20 1.70
C ASP A 32 5.61 7.16 2.67
N TRP A 33 6.72 7.51 3.30
CA TRP A 33 7.34 6.66 4.30
C TRP A 33 6.43 6.44 5.51
N ASN A 34 5.60 7.43 5.87
CA ASN A 34 4.65 7.31 6.98
C ASN A 34 3.66 6.14 6.77
N ASP A 35 3.21 5.92 5.54
CA ASP A 35 2.31 4.82 5.19
C ASP A 35 3.02 3.47 5.29
N VAL A 36 4.26 3.41 4.81
CA VAL A 36 5.11 2.21 4.92
C VAL A 36 5.44 1.90 6.38
N GLU A 37 5.75 2.91 7.18
CA GLU A 37 6.01 2.73 8.62
C GLU A 37 4.77 2.19 9.34
N THR A 38 3.58 2.68 8.99
CA THR A 38 2.30 2.18 9.51
C THR A 38 2.08 0.71 9.14
N CYS A 39 2.41 0.33 7.90
CA CYS A 39 2.42 -1.06 7.43
C CYS A 39 3.39 -1.94 8.21
N ILE A 40 4.62 -1.46 8.44
CA ILE A 40 5.66 -2.17 9.19
C ILE A 40 5.22 -2.40 10.65
N LYS A 41 4.63 -1.38 11.28
CA LYS A 41 4.08 -1.49 12.65
C LYS A 41 2.99 -2.54 12.72
N TYR A 42 2.03 -2.51 11.78
CA TYR A 42 0.96 -3.51 11.69
C TYR A 42 1.52 -4.94 11.55
N LEU A 43 2.50 -5.14 10.66
CA LEU A 43 3.14 -6.45 10.45
C LEU A 43 3.91 -6.91 11.69
N ARG A 44 4.58 -5.99 12.39
CA ARG A 44 5.29 -6.28 13.64
C ARG A 44 4.35 -6.73 14.75
N GLU A 45 3.18 -6.09 14.88
CA GLU A 45 2.13 -6.51 15.82
C GLU A 45 1.60 -7.92 15.52
N LYS A 46 1.60 -8.33 14.24
CA LYS A 46 1.26 -9.70 13.82
C LYS A 46 2.42 -10.70 13.95
N GLY A 47 3.57 -10.28 14.48
CA GLY A 47 4.74 -11.12 14.72
C GLY A 47 5.68 -11.28 13.52
N VAL A 48 5.50 -10.49 12.46
CA VAL A 48 6.41 -10.49 11.31
C VAL A 48 7.62 -9.62 11.64
N GLN A 49 8.81 -10.21 11.61
CA GLN A 49 10.06 -9.47 11.78
C GLN A 49 10.47 -8.81 10.46
N ILE A 50 10.65 -7.50 10.51
CA ILE A 50 11.10 -6.69 9.38
C ILE A 50 12.43 -6.06 9.75
N ASP A 51 13.39 -6.15 8.84
CA ASP A 51 14.65 -5.41 8.92
C ASP A 51 14.40 -3.99 8.43
N ASP A 52 14.13 -3.08 9.36
CA ASP A 52 13.75 -1.69 9.09
C ASP A 52 14.80 -0.97 8.21
N VAL A 53 16.09 -1.31 8.37
CA VAL A 53 17.19 -0.69 7.60
C VAL A 53 17.13 -1.11 6.14
N LYS A 54 17.03 -2.42 5.88
CA LYS A 54 16.89 -2.92 4.50
C LYS A 54 15.58 -2.46 3.86
N CYS A 55 14.51 -2.38 4.64
CA CYS A 55 13.20 -1.93 4.17
C CYS A 55 13.26 -0.46 3.71
N PHE A 56 13.92 0.41 4.46
CA PHE A 56 14.10 1.81 4.08
C PHE A 56 14.92 1.97 2.79
N ASP A 57 15.98 1.18 2.60
CA ASP A 57 16.77 1.20 1.36
C ASP A 57 15.94 0.77 0.15
N GLN A 58 15.17 -0.32 0.29
CA GLN A 58 14.27 -0.80 -0.75
C GLN A 58 13.17 0.22 -1.07
N PHE A 59 12.58 0.83 -0.05
CA PHE A 59 11.59 1.88 -0.20
C PHE A 59 12.17 3.10 -0.93
N THR A 60 13.39 3.51 -0.59
CA THR A 60 14.04 4.66 -1.25
C THR A 60 14.23 4.41 -2.75
N ASN A 61 14.59 3.18 -3.12
CA ASN A 61 14.67 2.78 -4.52
C ASN A 61 13.30 2.75 -5.20
N LEU A 62 12.28 2.23 -4.53
CA LEU A 62 10.90 2.22 -5.01
C LEU A 62 10.36 3.64 -5.22
N LYS A 63 10.62 4.56 -4.28
CA LYS A 63 10.23 5.97 -4.37
C LYS A 63 10.90 6.68 -5.54
N LYS A 64 12.20 6.40 -5.79
CA LYS A 64 12.90 6.90 -6.99
C LYS A 64 12.27 6.37 -8.28
N PHE A 65 11.92 5.08 -8.30
CA PHE A 65 11.25 4.46 -9.43
C PHE A 65 9.86 5.09 -9.67
N ALA A 66 8.99 5.13 -8.67
CA ALA A 66 7.63 5.67 -8.78
C ALA A 66 7.63 7.14 -9.26
N LYS A 67 8.56 7.96 -8.76
CA LYS A 67 8.74 9.35 -9.23
C LYS A 67 9.11 9.42 -10.71
N ARG A 68 10.00 8.55 -11.17
CA ARG A 68 10.41 8.49 -12.58
C ARG A 68 9.28 7.98 -13.48
N SER A 69 8.54 6.97 -13.04
CA SER A 69 7.40 6.41 -13.76
C SER A 69 6.28 7.44 -13.94
N ASN A 70 6.05 8.30 -12.94
CA ASN A 70 5.07 9.38 -13.00
C ASN A 70 5.53 10.57 -13.88
N SER A 71 6.83 10.77 -14.06
CA SER A 71 7.35 11.86 -14.92
C SER A 71 7.47 11.49 -16.39
N ASP A 72 7.72 10.21 -16.71
CA ASP A 72 8.03 9.79 -18.09
C ASP A 72 6.82 9.33 -18.91
N GLY A 73 5.61 9.17 -18.34
CA GLY A 73 4.41 8.79 -19.10
C GLY A 73 4.46 7.46 -19.87
N GLU A 74 5.57 6.71 -19.79
CA GLU A 74 5.75 5.40 -20.41
C GLU A 74 6.42 4.45 -19.41
N PHE A 75 5.63 3.86 -18.51
CA PHE A 75 5.92 2.48 -18.12
C PHE A 75 5.31 1.57 -19.19
N LYS A 76 5.97 1.46 -20.36
CA LYS A 76 5.77 0.31 -21.23
C LYS A 76 6.34 -0.90 -20.51
N GLY A 77 5.49 -1.57 -19.75
CA GLY A 77 5.77 -2.92 -19.27
C GLY A 77 6.23 -3.73 -20.46
N LYS A 78 7.46 -4.24 -20.40
CA LYS A 78 7.89 -5.31 -21.31
C LYS A 78 7.11 -6.54 -20.88
N GLN A 79 5.96 -6.72 -21.52
CA GLN A 79 5.23 -7.98 -21.56
C GLN A 79 5.97 -8.96 -22.47
#